data_AF-A0A2G2G740-F1
#
_entry.id   AF-A0A2G2G740-F1
#
_cell.length_a   1.000
_cell.length_b   1.000
_cell.length_c   1.000
_cell.angle_alpha   90.00
_cell.angle_beta   90.00
_cell.angle_gamma   90.00
#
_symmetry.space_group_name_H-M   'P 1'
#
loop_
_entity.id
_entity.type
_entity.pdbx_description
1 polymer ?
#
loop_
_entity_poly.entity_id
_entity_poly.type
_entity_poly.pdbx_seq_one_letter_code
_entity_poly.pdbx_strand_id
1 'polypeptide(L)'
;MRSLLLFSIFLFLTGCSTTTYNKEISSGKIQNPEIIITGVNDFFTLQGEFESPFQSSTRYNSLEMGDKDLIKGYKNALHHGAKHVKVKVPSLEKELYGVLALDRADQDGVGPGTQSYKIIIPQPYIQAAKEGKISVIYEYYKLKNDGFLDVSNIKERSWILWLSDKDVFQ
;
A
#
# COMPACT_ATOMS: atom_id res chain seq x y z
N MET A 1 24.22 -28.60 57.05
CA MET A 1 22.82 -28.28 56.68
C MET A 1 22.59 -26.78 56.77
N ARG A 2 22.60 -26.08 55.62
CA ARG A 2 22.11 -24.71 55.47
C ARG A 2 21.51 -24.62 54.07
N SER A 3 20.21 -24.39 54.03
CA SER A 3 19.39 -24.15 52.84
C SER A 3 19.66 -22.75 52.29
N LEU A 4 19.75 -22.61 50.97
CA LEU A 4 19.51 -21.37 50.20
C LEU A 4 19.26 -21.81 48.74
N LEU A 5 18.00 -22.07 48.37
CA LEU A 5 17.08 -21.15 47.68
C LEU A 5 17.62 -20.59 46.34
N LEU A 6 17.15 -21.22 45.26
CA LEU A 6 16.63 -20.66 44.00
C LEU A 6 17.01 -19.22 43.63
N PHE A 7 17.44 -19.02 42.38
CA PHE A 7 16.63 -18.24 41.43
C PHE A 7 17.11 -18.46 39.98
N SER A 8 16.29 -19.16 39.19
CA SER A 8 16.39 -19.20 37.74
C SER A 8 16.06 -17.81 37.18
N ILE A 9 17.07 -17.12 36.67
CA ILE A 9 16.86 -15.90 35.88
C ILE A 9 16.72 -16.32 34.42
N PHE A 10 15.49 -16.68 34.04
CA PHE A 10 15.05 -16.68 32.65
C PHE A 10 14.91 -15.21 32.23
N LEU A 11 15.98 -14.65 31.66
CA LEU A 11 15.90 -13.37 30.94
C LEU A 11 15.18 -13.63 29.62
N PHE A 12 13.84 -13.62 29.67
CA PHE A 12 13.03 -13.29 28.52
C PHE A 12 13.34 -11.84 28.15
N LEU A 13 14.32 -11.65 27.28
CA LEU A 13 14.49 -10.41 26.55
C LEU A 13 13.22 -10.24 25.72
N THR A 14 12.27 -9.50 26.28
CA THR A 14 11.14 -8.92 25.59
C THR A 14 11.70 -8.22 24.36
N GLY A 15 11.40 -8.76 23.19
CA GLY A 15 11.73 -8.13 21.93
C GLY A 15 11.23 -6.70 21.95
N CYS A 16 12.07 -5.77 21.48
CA CYS A 16 11.62 -4.46 21.06
C CYS A 16 10.57 -4.64 19.97
N SER A 17 9.31 -4.83 20.36
CA SER A 17 8.18 -4.55 19.49
C SER A 17 8.13 -3.03 19.40
N THR A 18 8.74 -2.46 18.37
CA THR A 18 8.31 -1.15 17.89
C THR A 18 6.87 -1.33 17.44
N THR A 19 5.91 -1.05 18.32
CA THR A 19 4.48 -1.07 18.00
C THR A 19 4.24 0.03 16.97
N THR A 20 4.33 -0.31 15.69
CA THR A 20 3.80 0.54 14.63
C THR A 20 2.29 0.39 14.69
N TYR A 21 1.64 1.35 15.34
CA TYR A 21 0.21 1.35 15.51
C TYR A 21 -0.49 1.64 14.17
N ASN A 22 -0.83 0.57 13.46
CA ASN A 22 -1.47 0.63 12.16
C ASN A 22 -2.88 0.05 12.27
N LYS A 23 -3.84 0.65 11.56
CA LYS A 23 -5.20 0.15 11.41
C LYS A 23 -5.43 -0.39 10.01
N GLU A 24 -6.19 -1.48 9.92
CA GLU A 24 -6.61 -2.05 8.63
C GLU A 24 -7.60 -1.14 7.93
N ILE A 25 -7.54 -1.16 6.59
CA ILE A 25 -8.59 -0.63 5.75
C ILE A 25 -9.17 -1.84 5.03
N SER A 26 -10.36 -2.26 5.45
CA SER A 26 -10.94 -3.55 5.02
C SER A 26 -11.66 -3.47 3.69
N SER A 27 -11.99 -2.28 3.19
CA SER A 27 -12.83 -2.13 2.00
C SER A 27 -12.40 -0.97 1.11
N GLY A 28 -12.90 -0.97 -0.12
CA GLY A 28 -12.59 0.04 -1.10
C GLY A 28 -13.59 0.12 -2.23
N LYS A 29 -13.32 1.08 -3.13
CA LYS A 29 -14.06 1.28 -4.35
C LYS A 29 -13.14 1.69 -5.49
N ILE A 30 -13.29 1.04 -6.63
CA ILE A 30 -12.79 1.56 -7.91
C ILE A 30 -13.81 2.56 -8.43
N GLN A 31 -13.39 3.83 -8.57
CA GLN A 31 -14.28 4.94 -8.91
C GLN A 31 -14.97 4.77 -10.27
N ASN A 32 -14.28 4.18 -11.26
CA ASN A 32 -14.88 3.77 -12.52
C ASN A 32 -15.18 2.26 -12.47
N PRO A 33 -16.46 1.84 -12.40
CA PRO A 33 -16.83 0.42 -12.25
C PRO A 33 -16.52 -0.43 -13.48
N GLU A 34 -16.21 0.17 -14.62
CA GLU A 34 -15.79 -0.56 -15.83
C GLU A 34 -14.30 -0.91 -15.82
N ILE A 35 -13.52 -0.32 -14.90
CA ILE A 35 -12.14 -0.72 -14.64
C ILE A 35 -12.14 -1.96 -13.75
N ILE A 36 -11.35 -2.95 -14.14
CA ILE A 36 -11.19 -4.22 -13.43
C ILE A 36 -9.71 -4.42 -13.12
N ILE A 37 -9.39 -4.74 -11.86
CA ILE A 37 -8.03 -5.09 -11.44
C ILE A 37 -8.03 -6.55 -10.98
N THR A 38 -7.19 -7.38 -11.59
CA THR A 38 -7.13 -8.82 -11.32
C THR A 38 -5.73 -9.22 -10.87
N GLY A 39 -5.60 -10.05 -9.83
CA GLY A 39 -4.31 -10.61 -9.44
C GLY A 39 -3.71 -11.49 -10.54
N VAL A 40 -2.42 -11.34 -10.85
CA VAL A 40 -1.74 -12.18 -11.86
C VAL A 40 -1.56 -13.61 -11.34
N ASN A 41 -1.14 -13.75 -10.08
CA ASN A 41 -0.85 -15.03 -9.43
C ASN A 41 -1.79 -15.30 -8.24
N ASP A 42 -2.78 -14.44 -8.04
CA ASP A 42 -3.69 -14.47 -6.91
C ASP A 42 -5.13 -14.49 -7.40
N PHE A 43 -6.00 -15.24 -6.72
CA PHE A 43 -7.40 -15.39 -7.10
C PHE A 43 -8.26 -14.25 -6.53
N PHE A 44 -8.01 -13.01 -6.98
CA PHE A 44 -8.87 -11.87 -6.64
C PHE A 44 -9.14 -10.99 -7.85
N THR A 45 -10.30 -10.33 -7.80
CA THR A 45 -10.72 -9.30 -8.75
C THR A 45 -11.32 -8.14 -7.97
N LEU A 46 -10.89 -6.92 -8.28
CA LEU A 46 -11.44 -5.68 -7.76
C LEU A 46 -12.24 -5.01 -8.88
N GLN A 47 -13.51 -4.68 -8.61
CA GLN A 47 -14.40 -3.95 -9.51
C GLN A 47 -15.49 -3.28 -8.68
N GLY A 48 -15.81 -2.01 -8.96
CA GLY A 48 -16.80 -1.29 -8.17
C GLY A 48 -16.41 -1.28 -6.69
N GLU A 49 -17.34 -1.64 -5.80
CA GLU A 49 -17.09 -1.78 -4.36
C GLU A 49 -16.50 -3.16 -4.05
N PHE A 50 -15.52 -3.22 -3.15
CA PHE A 50 -14.80 -4.44 -2.83
C PHE A 50 -14.38 -4.51 -1.36
N GLU A 51 -14.25 -5.74 -0.85
CA GLU A 51 -13.48 -6.04 0.36
C GLU A 51 -12.01 -6.24 -0.03
N SER A 52 -11.09 -5.72 0.78
CA SER A 52 -9.65 -5.78 0.51
C SER A 52 -9.16 -7.23 0.57
N PRO A 53 -8.69 -7.82 -0.54
CA PRO A 53 -8.29 -9.23 -0.56
C PRO A 53 -6.88 -9.47 0.00
N PHE A 54 -6.11 -8.41 0.25
CA PHE A 54 -4.79 -8.46 0.86
C PHE A 54 -4.45 -7.15 1.55
N GLN A 55 -3.33 -7.15 2.26
CA GLN A 55 -2.78 -5.97 2.91
C GLN A 55 -1.25 -5.99 2.82
N SER A 56 -0.64 -4.91 2.37
CA SER A 56 0.81 -4.71 2.44
C SER A 56 1.25 -4.69 3.91
N SER A 57 2.41 -5.30 4.17
CA SER A 57 3.03 -5.37 5.51
C SER A 57 3.75 -4.10 5.94
N THR A 58 4.12 -3.23 4.99
CA THR A 58 4.81 -1.96 5.27
C THR A 58 4.02 -0.78 4.72
N ARG A 59 4.30 0.41 5.26
CA ARG A 59 3.78 1.70 4.79
C ARG A 59 4.75 2.31 3.80
N TYR A 60 4.31 2.60 2.59
CA TYR A 60 5.12 3.36 1.62
C TYR A 60 4.93 4.87 1.82
N ASN A 61 5.48 5.40 2.91
CA ASN A 61 5.31 6.81 3.27
C ASN A 61 6.19 7.76 2.41
N SER A 62 5.84 9.04 2.40
CA SER A 62 6.59 10.05 1.64
C SER A 62 7.95 10.42 2.26
N LEU A 63 8.17 10.05 3.53
CA LEU A 63 9.40 10.34 4.28
C LEU A 63 10.52 9.36 3.94
N GLU A 64 10.18 8.09 3.77
CA GLU A 64 11.10 6.99 3.45
C GLU A 64 11.43 6.94 1.96
N MET A 65 10.50 7.39 1.10
CA MET A 65 10.69 7.36 -0.34
C MET A 65 10.20 8.65 -0.99
N GLY A 66 11.17 9.45 -1.44
CA GLY A 66 10.90 10.64 -2.24
C GLY A 66 10.28 10.28 -3.59
N ASP A 67 9.50 11.20 -4.15
CA ASP A 67 8.69 10.95 -5.36
C ASP A 67 9.51 10.48 -6.58
N LYS A 68 10.79 10.88 -6.67
CA LYS A 68 11.70 10.46 -7.74
C LYS A 68 12.06 8.97 -7.69
N ASP A 69 12.06 8.38 -6.51
CA ASP A 69 12.45 6.98 -6.27
C ASP A 69 11.21 6.06 -6.29
N LEU A 70 10.01 6.65 -6.18
CA LEU A 70 8.74 5.95 -6.17
C LEU A 70 8.54 5.07 -7.41
N ILE A 71 9.01 5.48 -8.60
CA ILE A 71 8.92 4.68 -9.83
C ILE A 71 9.58 3.30 -9.67
N LYS A 72 10.65 3.19 -8.88
CA LYS A 72 11.37 1.93 -8.64
C LYS A 72 10.86 1.20 -7.38
N GLY A 73 9.99 1.83 -6.61
CA GLY A 73 9.48 1.32 -5.33
C GLY A 73 8.70 0.02 -5.44
N TYR A 74 8.17 -0.33 -6.61
CA TYR A 74 7.37 -1.54 -6.82
C TYR A 74 8.10 -2.83 -6.41
N LYS A 75 9.43 -2.89 -6.59
CA LYS A 75 10.22 -4.09 -6.22
C LYS A 75 10.16 -4.33 -4.72
N ASN A 76 10.33 -3.26 -3.94
CA ASN A 76 10.17 -3.35 -2.50
C ASN A 76 8.71 -3.64 -2.13
N ALA A 77 7.75 -3.00 -2.82
CA ALA A 77 6.32 -3.23 -2.60
C ALA A 77 5.95 -4.71 -2.68
N LEU A 78 6.42 -5.40 -3.72
CA LEU A 78 6.22 -6.84 -3.90
C LEU A 78 6.80 -7.65 -2.72
N HIS A 79 8.01 -7.33 -2.25
CA HIS A 79 8.59 -7.97 -1.07
C HIS A 79 7.77 -7.77 0.21
N HIS A 80 7.00 -6.68 0.27
CA HIS A 80 6.15 -6.34 1.40
C HIS A 80 4.67 -6.70 1.20
N GLY A 81 4.34 -7.56 0.22
CA GLY A 81 3.00 -8.12 0.07
C GLY A 81 2.08 -7.36 -0.89
N ALA A 82 2.59 -6.34 -1.58
CA ALA A 82 1.91 -5.81 -2.76
C ALA A 82 1.77 -6.91 -3.82
N LYS A 83 0.76 -6.79 -4.68
CA LYS A 83 0.39 -7.83 -5.63
C LYS A 83 0.63 -7.39 -7.06
N HIS A 84 1.20 -8.28 -7.87
CA HIS A 84 1.23 -8.11 -9.31
C HIS A 84 -0.20 -8.28 -9.84
N VAL A 85 -0.68 -7.29 -10.60
CA VAL A 85 -2.03 -7.22 -11.14
C VAL A 85 -2.05 -6.96 -12.64
N LYS A 86 -3.14 -7.36 -13.28
CA LYS A 86 -3.57 -6.83 -14.58
C LYS A 86 -4.68 -5.83 -14.38
N VAL A 87 -4.66 -4.76 -15.17
CA VAL A 87 -5.66 -3.69 -15.12
C VAL A 87 -6.33 -3.56 -16.47
N LYS A 88 -7.61 -3.93 -16.52
CA LYS A 88 -8.46 -3.71 -17.68
C LYS A 88 -9.07 -2.32 -17.62
N VAL A 89 -8.86 -1.56 -18.68
CA VAL A 89 -9.40 -0.21 -18.84
C VAL A 89 -10.32 -0.21 -20.07
N PRO A 90 -11.53 0.36 -20.01
CA PRO A 90 -12.49 0.31 -21.12
C PRO A 90 -11.96 0.91 -22.43
N SER A 91 -11.08 1.92 -22.32
CA SER A 91 -10.51 2.62 -23.47
C SER A 91 -9.33 1.90 -24.15
N LEU A 92 -8.94 0.72 -23.67
CA LEU A 92 -7.81 -0.05 -24.19
C LEU A 92 -8.23 -1.48 -24.56
N GLU A 93 -7.77 -1.95 -25.72
CA GLU A 93 -7.97 -3.35 -26.14
C GLU A 93 -7.17 -4.33 -25.29
N LYS A 94 -5.97 -3.92 -24.85
CA LYS A 94 -5.05 -4.72 -24.04
C LYS A 94 -5.09 -4.26 -22.60
N GLU A 95 -5.04 -5.23 -21.70
CA GLU A 95 -4.82 -4.98 -20.28
C GLU A 95 -3.43 -4.39 -20.04
N LEU A 96 -3.34 -3.55 -19.02
CA LEU A 96 -2.08 -3.05 -18.49
C LEU A 96 -1.58 -4.00 -17.41
N TYR A 97 -0.28 -3.96 -17.14
CA TYR A 97 0.35 -4.64 -16.02
C TYR A 97 0.58 -3.64 -14.89
N GLY A 98 0.60 -4.13 -13.66
CA GLY A 98 0.85 -3.25 -12.52
C GLY A 98 1.23 -3.97 -11.25
N VAL A 99 1.63 -3.18 -10.26
CA VAL A 99 1.78 -3.62 -8.87
C VAL A 99 0.82 -2.81 -8.04
N LEU A 100 -0.02 -3.46 -7.24
CA LEU A 100 -0.96 -2.82 -6.33
C LEU A 100 -0.53 -3.06 -4.90
N ALA A 101 -0.23 -1.98 -4.19
CA ALA A 101 -0.06 -1.96 -2.74
C ALA A 101 -1.34 -1.39 -2.12
N LEU A 102 -1.91 -2.14 -1.18
CA LEU A 102 -3.00 -1.69 -0.31
C LEU A 102 -2.40 -1.62 1.09
N ASP A 103 -2.11 -0.42 1.58
CA ASP A 103 -1.35 -0.22 2.80
C ASP A 103 -2.30 -0.02 4.00
N ARG A 104 -1.83 -0.41 5.19
CA ARG A 104 -2.54 -0.11 6.44
C ARG A 104 -2.41 1.39 6.71
N ALA A 105 -3.46 2.02 7.22
CA ALA A 105 -3.35 3.40 7.67
C ALA A 105 -2.61 3.47 9.01
N ASP A 106 -1.90 4.56 9.24
CA ASP A 106 -1.47 4.93 10.58
C ASP A 106 -2.70 5.17 11.48
N GLN A 107 -2.61 4.81 12.76
CA GLN A 107 -3.68 5.05 13.73
C GLN A 107 -4.06 6.54 13.81
N ASP A 108 -3.07 7.42 13.67
CA ASP A 108 -3.19 8.88 13.71
C ASP A 108 -3.50 9.46 12.33
N GLY A 109 -3.61 8.59 11.32
CA GLY A 109 -4.06 8.93 9.98
C GLY A 109 -5.48 9.49 9.99
N VAL A 110 -5.64 10.67 9.39
CA VAL A 110 -6.91 11.36 9.21
C VAL A 110 -7.22 11.57 7.72
N GLY A 111 -8.51 11.45 7.40
CA GLY A 111 -9.06 11.66 6.06
C GLY A 111 -9.67 10.40 5.44
N PRO A 112 -10.35 10.54 4.28
CA PRO A 112 -11.11 9.45 3.67
C PRO A 112 -10.27 8.22 3.35
N GLY A 113 -9.04 8.41 2.85
CA GLY A 113 -8.13 7.33 2.50
C GLY A 113 -7.69 6.46 3.68
N THR A 114 -8.05 6.82 4.92
CA THR A 114 -7.78 5.99 6.12
C THR A 114 -8.97 5.11 6.53
N GLN A 115 -10.11 5.26 5.85
CA GLN A 115 -11.35 4.54 6.16
C GLN A 115 -11.71 3.54 5.05
N SER A 116 -11.45 3.90 3.80
CA SER A 116 -11.73 3.05 2.64
C SER A 116 -10.80 3.44 1.49
N TYR A 117 -10.38 2.47 0.69
CA TYR A 117 -9.57 2.73 -0.49
C TYR A 117 -10.41 3.34 -1.60
N LYS A 118 -10.05 4.54 -2.08
CA LYS A 118 -10.67 5.12 -3.27
C LYS A 118 -9.72 5.06 -4.46
N ILE A 119 -9.79 3.96 -5.21
CA ILE A 119 -8.92 3.75 -6.36
C ILE A 119 -9.47 4.51 -7.57
N ILE A 120 -8.68 5.48 -8.05
CA ILE A 120 -8.98 6.26 -9.25
C ILE A 120 -7.77 6.09 -10.18
N ILE A 121 -8.01 5.70 -11.43
CA ILE A 121 -6.96 5.58 -12.45
C ILE A 121 -7.24 6.63 -13.53
N PRO A 122 -6.66 7.84 -13.44
CA PRO A 122 -6.95 8.89 -14.41
C PRO A 122 -6.32 8.60 -15.77
N GLN A 123 -7.02 8.98 -16.86
CA GLN A 123 -6.57 8.76 -18.23
C GLN A 123 -5.14 9.25 -18.52
N PRO A 124 -4.67 10.41 -18.00
CA PRO A 124 -3.28 10.83 -18.21
C PRO A 124 -2.23 9.83 -17.71
N TYR A 125 -2.48 9.15 -16.59
CA TYR A 125 -1.56 8.15 -16.05
C TYR A 125 -1.56 6.87 -16.89
N ILE A 126 -2.69 6.53 -17.49
CA ILE A 126 -2.82 5.42 -18.44
C ILE A 126 -2.02 5.72 -19.72
N GLN A 127 -2.09 6.95 -20.23
CA GLN A 127 -1.30 7.36 -21.38
C GLN A 127 0.21 7.41 -21.06
N ALA A 128 0.58 7.86 -19.87
CA ALA A 128 1.97 7.91 -19.41
C ALA A 128 2.60 6.52 -19.20
N ALA A 129 1.78 5.48 -19.03
CA ALA A 129 2.20 4.09 -18.85
C ALA A 129 2.56 3.37 -20.16
N LYS A 130 2.48 4.05 -21.31
CA LYS A 130 2.75 3.46 -22.64
C LYS A 130 4.25 3.27 -22.92
N GLU A 131 4.55 2.40 -23.88
CA GLU A 131 5.90 2.11 -24.38
C GLU A 131 6.83 1.42 -23.37
N GLY A 132 6.29 0.82 -22.32
CA GLY A 132 7.01 0.23 -21.20
C GLY A 132 7.39 1.23 -20.11
N LYS A 133 6.86 2.46 -20.16
CA LYS A 133 7.04 3.43 -19.09
C LYS A 133 6.19 3.03 -17.88
N ILE A 134 6.68 3.40 -16.69
CA ILE A 134 5.97 3.18 -15.44
C ILE A 134 5.30 4.49 -15.03
N SER A 135 4.00 4.41 -14.81
CA SER A 135 3.17 5.47 -14.25
C SER A 135 2.74 5.06 -12.85
N VAL A 136 2.80 5.98 -11.88
CA VAL A 136 2.47 5.67 -10.48
C VAL A 136 1.32 6.54 -10.01
N ILE A 137 0.32 5.89 -9.42
CA ILE A 137 -0.90 6.53 -8.93
C ILE A 137 -1.08 6.14 -7.47
N TYR A 138 -1.48 7.06 -6.62
CA TYR A 138 -1.64 6.83 -5.20
C TYR A 138 -2.59 7.85 -4.59
N GLU A 139 -3.08 7.55 -3.39
CA GLU A 139 -3.88 8.47 -2.57
C GLU A 139 -3.13 8.83 -1.30
N TYR A 140 -3.10 10.12 -0.98
CA TYR A 140 -2.53 10.61 0.27
C TYR A 140 -3.60 10.76 1.36
N TYR A 141 -3.20 10.48 2.60
CA TYR A 141 -3.85 10.98 3.80
C TYR A 141 -2.84 11.76 4.66
N LYS A 142 -3.34 12.46 5.68
CA LYS A 142 -2.52 13.27 6.59
C LYS A 142 -2.43 12.61 7.95
N LEU A 143 -1.38 12.91 8.70
CA LEU A 143 -1.29 12.55 10.11
C LEU A 143 -1.90 13.67 10.97
N LYS A 144 -2.57 13.27 12.05
CA LYS A 144 -3.03 14.19 13.09
C LYS A 144 -1.81 14.75 13.82
N ASN A 145 -1.81 16.05 14.07
CA ASN A 145 -0.81 16.68 14.93
C ASN A 145 -1.12 16.33 16.40
N ASP A 146 -0.14 15.80 17.13
CA ASP A 146 -0.26 15.38 18.52
C ASP A 146 0.17 16.47 19.53
N GLY A 147 0.61 17.64 19.03
CA GLY A 147 1.05 18.78 19.81
C GLY A 147 2.52 18.73 20.24
N PHE A 148 3.22 17.59 20.05
CA PHE A 148 4.65 17.46 20.34
C PHE A 148 5.51 17.71 19.11
N LEU A 149 5.04 17.31 17.93
CA LEU A 149 5.68 17.58 16.64
C LEU A 149 4.63 17.98 15.60
N ASP A 150 4.90 19.04 14.83
CA ASP A 150 4.03 19.41 13.72
C ASP A 150 4.22 18.47 12.53
N VAL A 151 3.46 17.39 12.54
CA VAL A 151 3.41 16.37 11.48
C VAL A 151 2.29 16.61 10.46
N SER A 152 1.60 17.75 10.54
CA SER A 152 0.42 18.03 9.70
C SER A 152 0.72 18.12 8.19
N ASN A 153 1.99 18.35 7.85
CA ASN A 153 2.49 18.37 6.47
C ASN A 153 2.96 17.01 5.96
N ILE A 154 3.13 16.02 6.85
CA ILE A 154 3.49 14.65 6.45
C ILE A 154 2.28 14.02 5.78
N LYS A 155 2.53 13.49 4.58
CA LYS A 155 1.53 12.74 3.82
C LYS A 155 1.95 11.29 3.75
N GLU A 156 1.04 10.40 4.10
CA GLU A 156 1.21 8.96 3.92
C GLU A 156 0.27 8.46 2.83
N ARG A 157 0.60 7.31 2.23
CA ARG A 157 -0.15 6.75 1.11
C ARG A 157 -1.00 5.59 1.63
N SER A 158 -2.30 5.58 1.32
CA SER A 158 -3.18 4.46 1.66
C SER A 158 -3.07 3.32 0.65
N TRP A 159 -2.83 3.65 -0.61
CA TRP A 159 -2.59 2.68 -1.67
C TRP A 159 -1.69 3.27 -2.75
N ILE A 160 -1.04 2.38 -3.49
CA ILE A 160 -0.17 2.74 -4.62
C ILE A 160 -0.40 1.74 -5.74
N LEU A 161 -0.58 2.24 -6.96
CA LEU A 161 -0.63 1.46 -8.18
C LEU A 161 0.49 1.90 -9.12
N TRP A 162 1.45 1.01 -9.37
CA TRP A 162 2.38 1.13 -10.49
C TRP A 162 1.75 0.51 -11.72
N LEU A 163 1.88 1.14 -12.88
CA LEU A 163 1.18 0.76 -14.10
C LEU A 163 2.10 0.86 -15.32
N SER A 164 2.04 -0.12 -16.23
CA SER A 164 2.75 -0.12 -17.51
C SER A 164 2.00 -0.94 -18.57
N ASP A 165 2.14 -0.59 -19.86
CA ASP A 165 1.58 -1.37 -20.98
C ASP A 165 2.42 -2.61 -21.35
N LYS A 166 3.61 -2.74 -20.77
CA LYS A 166 4.45 -3.94 -20.82
C LYS A 166 4.64 -4.48 -19.42
N ASP A 167 4.80 -5.79 -19.31
CA ASP A 167 5.12 -6.40 -18.03
C ASP A 167 6.60 -6.15 -17.67
N VAL A 168 6.84 -5.03 -16.99
CA VAL A 168 8.16 -4.62 -16.48
C VAL A 168 8.31 -4.91 -14.97
N PHE A 169 7.33 -5.59 -14.39
CA PHE A 169 7.22 -5.85 -12.95
C PHE A 169 7.68 -7.26 -12.55
N GLN A 170 8.30 -7.97 -13.48
CA GLN A 170 8.94 -9.28 -13.28
C GLN A 170 10.28 -9.16 -12.55
#